data_AF-A0A9E6DVY3-F1
#
_entry.id   AF-A0A9E6DVY3-F1
#
_cell.length_a   1.000
_cell.length_b   1.000
_cell.length_c   1.000
_cell.angle_alpha   90.00
_cell.angle_beta   90.00
_cell.angle_gamma   90.00
#
_symmetry.space_group_name_H-M   'P 1'
#
loop_
_entity.id
_entity.type
_entity.pdbx_description
1 polymer ?
#
loop_
_entity_poly.entity_id
_entity_poly.type
_entity_poly.pdbx_seq_one_letter_code
_entity_poly.pdbx_strand_id
1 'polypeptide(L)'
;MSRADLERHLEGFNFHVKSDIDLYEKQLKQGFRQWLLNHFPDPDILLNKERMPERFALAQANKLPTQVMMDISNTYIGIAEKVIGEKLHISENPKQEIINILRNEYQLIAD
;
A
#
# COMPACT_ATOMS: atom_id res chain seq x y z
N MET A 1 0.13 9.08 -0.77
CA MET A 1 0.92 9.17 -2.00
C MET A 1 0.00 8.91 -3.18
N SER A 2 -0.20 9.91 -4.03
CA SER A 2 -1.05 9.81 -5.22
C SER A 2 -0.23 9.34 -6.43
N ARG A 3 -0.91 8.88 -7.49
CA ARG A 3 -0.26 8.55 -8.77
C ARG A 3 0.53 9.74 -9.34
N ALA A 4 0.01 10.96 -9.15
CA ALA A 4 0.69 12.18 -9.57
C ALA A 4 2.01 12.41 -8.80
N ASP A 5 2.08 12.01 -7.53
CA ASP A 5 3.31 12.12 -6.73
C ASP A 5 4.38 11.13 -7.21
N LEU A 6 3.97 9.91 -7.58
CA LEU A 6 4.84 8.88 -8.16
C LEU A 6 5.39 9.29 -9.54
N GLU A 7 4.53 9.84 -10.40
CA GLU A 7 4.93 10.30 -11.74
C GLU A 7 5.85 11.52 -11.69
N ARG A 8 5.73 12.39 -10.67
CA ARG A 8 6.59 13.57 -10.48
C ARG A 8 7.98 13.22 -9.98
N HIS A 9 8.15 12.10 -9.29
CA HIS A 9 9.40 11.73 -8.62
C HIS A 9 9.89 10.34 -9.06
N LEU A 10 9.80 10.02 -10.36
CA LEU A 10 10.23 8.73 -10.91
C LEU A 10 11.64 8.35 -10.46
N GLU A 11 12.62 9.25 -10.60
CA GLU A 11 14.01 9.03 -10.18
C GLU A 11 14.15 8.89 -8.66
N GLY A 12 13.38 9.64 -7.87
CA GLY A 12 13.40 9.54 -6.41
C GLY A 12 12.86 8.20 -5.89
N PHE A 13 12.09 7.51 -6.71
CA PHE A 13 11.68 6.13 -6.48
C PHE A 13 12.48 5.15 -7.35
N ASN A 14 13.49 5.57 -8.12
CA ASN A 14 14.25 4.70 -9.03
C ASN A 14 13.35 3.87 -9.98
N PHE A 15 12.21 4.46 -10.35
CA PHE A 15 11.42 4.05 -11.50
C PHE A 15 12.09 4.61 -12.76
N HIS A 16 12.30 3.74 -13.75
CA HIS A 16 12.96 4.11 -14.99
C HIS A 16 11.94 4.66 -16.00
N VAL A 17 10.69 4.20 -15.92
CA VAL A 17 9.58 4.59 -16.80
C VAL A 17 8.26 4.62 -16.04
N LYS A 18 7.28 5.38 -16.54
CA LYS A 18 5.92 5.44 -15.94
C LYS A 18 5.24 4.07 -15.84
N SER A 19 5.55 3.14 -16.73
CA SER A 19 4.99 1.77 -16.67
C SER A 19 5.47 0.99 -15.45
N ASP A 20 6.57 1.40 -14.80
CA ASP A 20 7.01 0.78 -13.55
C ASP A 20 6.04 1.12 -12.41
N ILE A 21 5.40 2.30 -12.46
CA ILE A 21 4.31 2.67 -11.54
C ILE A 21 3.11 1.73 -11.74
N ASP A 22 2.76 1.41 -12.98
CA ASP A 22 1.65 0.49 -13.26
C ASP A 22 1.95 -0.93 -12.74
N LEU A 23 3.19 -1.39 -12.91
CA LEU A 23 3.64 -2.68 -12.39
C LEU A 23 3.61 -2.70 -10.86
N TYR A 24 4.09 -1.63 -10.22
CA TYR A 24 4.03 -1.41 -8.78
C TYR A 24 2.58 -1.47 -8.27
N GLU A 25 1.67 -0.64 -8.81
CA GLU A 25 0.27 -0.61 -8.40
C GLU A 25 -0.44 -1.96 -8.61
N LYS A 26 -0.12 -2.67 -9.71
CA LYS A 26 -0.70 -3.96 -10.04
C LYS A 26 -0.26 -5.04 -9.06
N GLN A 27 1.04 -5.17 -8.79
CA GLN A 27 1.55 -6.18 -7.87
C GLN A 27 0.99 -5.99 -6.46
N LEU A 28 0.87 -4.74 -6.01
CA LEU A 28 0.30 -4.39 -4.73
C LEU A 28 -1.18 -4.76 -4.59
N LYS A 29 -2.01 -4.35 -5.56
CA LYS A 29 -3.46 -4.63 -5.51
C LYS A 29 -3.75 -6.11 -5.72
N GLN A 30 -2.92 -6.82 -6.49
CA GLN A 30 -3.14 -8.22 -6.81
C GLN A 30 -2.87 -9.14 -5.62
N GLY A 31 -1.80 -8.94 -4.85
CA GLY A 31 -1.47 -9.81 -3.72
C GLY A 31 -2.55 -9.82 -2.65
N PHE A 32 -3.00 -8.64 -2.23
CA PHE A 32 -4.06 -8.52 -1.23
C PHE A 32 -5.41 -9.04 -1.73
N ARG A 33 -5.76 -8.73 -2.99
CA ARG A 33 -6.98 -9.26 -3.61
C ARG A 33 -6.97 -10.78 -3.66
N GLN A 34 -5.85 -11.40 -4.04
CA GLN A 34 -5.76 -12.85 -4.10
C GLN A 34 -5.90 -13.49 -2.72
N TRP A 35 -5.31 -12.88 -1.69
CA TRP A 35 -5.49 -13.31 -0.32
C TRP A 35 -6.97 -13.30 0.09
N LEU A 36 -7.68 -12.20 -0.17
CA LEU A 36 -9.12 -12.09 0.14
C LEU A 36 -9.96 -13.17 -0.56
N LEU A 37 -9.69 -13.41 -1.85
CA LEU A 37 -10.41 -14.41 -2.64
C LEU A 37 -10.15 -15.85 -2.16
N ASN A 38 -8.99 -16.12 -1.57
CA ASN A 38 -8.64 -17.43 -1.03
C ASN A 38 -9.08 -17.62 0.44
N HIS A 39 -9.27 -16.52 1.17
CA HIS A 39 -9.59 -16.55 2.60
C HIS A 39 -11.08 -16.81 2.85
N PHE A 40 -11.96 -16.26 2.01
CA PHE A 40 -13.40 -16.45 2.16
C PHE A 40 -13.91 -17.63 1.33
N PRO A 41 -14.81 -18.46 1.89
CA PRO A 41 -15.33 -19.64 1.20
C PRO A 41 -16.20 -19.30 -0.02
N ASP A 42 -16.80 -18.10 -0.05
CA ASP A 42 -17.55 -17.58 -1.18
C ASP A 42 -16.88 -16.30 -1.73
N PRO A 43 -15.92 -16.43 -2.65
CA PRO A 43 -15.23 -15.29 -3.26
C PRO A 43 -16.15 -14.44 -4.14
N ASP A 44 -17.30 -14.96 -4.58
CA ASP A 44 -18.21 -14.22 -5.46
C ASP A 44 -18.80 -12.99 -4.76
N ILE A 45 -18.94 -13.00 -3.44
CA ILE A 45 -19.29 -11.81 -2.62
C ILE A 45 -18.37 -10.62 -2.93
N LEU A 46 -17.08 -10.90 -3.20
CA LEU A 46 -16.06 -9.89 -3.47
C LEU A 46 -15.99 -9.47 -4.95
N LEU A 47 -16.59 -10.23 -5.85
CA LEU A 47 -16.50 -10.03 -7.30
C LEU A 47 -17.81 -9.48 -7.89
N ASN A 48 -18.95 -9.95 -7.39
CA ASN A 48 -20.27 -9.59 -7.88
C ASN A 48 -20.73 -8.24 -7.29
N LYS A 49 -21.12 -7.31 -8.17
CA LYS A 49 -21.60 -5.98 -7.79
C LYS A 49 -23.02 -5.98 -7.23
N GLU A 50 -23.83 -6.98 -7.56
CA GLU A 50 -25.18 -7.13 -7.02
C GLU A 50 -25.16 -7.51 -5.53
N ARG A 51 -24.04 -8.07 -5.07
CA ARG A 51 -23.82 -8.54 -3.69
C ARG A 51 -23.10 -7.53 -2.80
N MET A 52 -23.11 -6.25 -3.18
CA MET A 52 -22.50 -5.19 -2.38
C MET A 52 -23.00 -5.12 -0.92
N PRO A 53 -24.31 -5.30 -0.63
CA PRO A 53 -24.78 -5.36 0.75
C PRO A 53 -24.10 -6.46 1.58
N GLU A 54 -23.96 -7.66 1.02
CA GLU A 54 -23.28 -8.78 1.68
C GLU A 54 -21.79 -8.50 1.88
N ARG A 55 -21.14 -7.86 0.90
CA ARG A 55 -19.74 -7.45 1.00
C ARG A 55 -19.50 -6.50 2.17
N PHE A 56 -20.40 -5.53 2.38
CA PHE A 56 -20.28 -4.61 3.52
C PHE A 56 -20.50 -5.32 4.86
N ALA A 57 -21.47 -6.23 4.93
CA ALA A 57 -21.69 -7.04 6.13
C ALA A 57 -20.47 -7.92 6.44
N LEU A 58 -19.90 -8.57 5.41
CA LEU A 58 -18.67 -9.37 5.53
C LEU A 58 -17.52 -8.52 6.06
N ALA A 59 -17.33 -7.30 5.55
CA ALA A 59 -16.28 -6.40 6.01
C ALA A 59 -16.46 -5.93 7.46
N GLN A 60 -17.69 -5.68 7.91
CA GLN A 60 -17.94 -5.33 9.31
C GLN A 60 -17.72 -6.49 10.27
N ALA A 61 -18.11 -7.70 9.86
CA ALA A 61 -18.04 -8.88 10.71
C ALA A 61 -16.62 -9.48 10.80
N ASN A 62 -15.73 -9.17 9.85
CA ASN A 62 -14.42 -9.79 9.75
C ASN A 62 -13.30 -8.76 9.89
N LYS A 63 -12.57 -8.85 11.01
CA LYS A 63 -11.33 -8.11 11.18
C LYS A 63 -10.20 -8.84 10.47
N LEU A 64 -9.37 -8.11 9.75
CA LEU A 64 -8.16 -8.68 9.16
C LEU A 64 -7.19 -9.10 10.26
N PRO A 65 -6.60 -10.31 10.19
CA PRO A 65 -5.55 -10.70 11.12
C PRO A 65 -4.36 -9.75 11.03
N THR A 66 -3.76 -9.40 12.18
CA THR A 66 -2.59 -8.53 12.23
C THR A 66 -1.45 -9.05 11.36
N GLN A 67 -1.22 -10.38 11.35
CA GLN A 67 -0.18 -10.99 10.53
C GLN A 67 -0.36 -10.69 9.04
N VAL A 68 -1.60 -10.72 8.55
CA VAL A 68 -1.90 -10.44 7.14
C VAL A 68 -1.59 -8.98 6.81
N MET A 69 -1.91 -8.05 7.71
CA MET A 69 -1.52 -6.64 7.55
C MET A 69 0.00 -6.47 7.52
N MET A 70 0.72 -7.23 8.35
CA MET A 70 2.20 -7.22 8.36
C MET A 70 2.79 -7.84 7.09
N ASP A 71 2.23 -8.94 6.58
CA ASP A 71 2.69 -9.59 5.34
C ASP A 71 2.49 -8.69 4.12
N ILE A 72 1.36 -7.98 4.09
CA ILE A 72 1.09 -6.93 3.12
C ILE A 72 2.13 -5.82 3.26
N SER A 73 2.39 -5.33 4.49
CA SER A 73 3.41 -4.30 4.73
C SER A 73 4.81 -4.73 4.28
N ASN A 74 5.18 -5.98 4.51
CA ASN A 74 6.46 -6.53 4.05
C ASN A 74 6.54 -6.60 2.53
N THR A 75 5.41 -6.90 1.87
CA THR A 75 5.31 -6.84 0.40
C THR A 75 5.54 -5.41 -0.10
N TYR A 76 4.95 -4.40 0.57
CA TYR A 76 5.21 -2.99 0.26
C TYR A 76 6.68 -2.62 0.42
N ILE A 77 7.31 -3.00 1.54
CA ILE A 77 8.72 -2.75 1.80
C ILE A 77 9.57 -3.42 0.71
N GLY A 78 9.36 -4.70 0.43
CA GLY A 78 10.17 -5.43 -0.54
C GLY A 78 10.03 -4.91 -1.96
N ILE A 79 8.87 -4.40 -2.35
CA ILE A 79 8.71 -3.73 -3.65
C ILE A 79 9.43 -2.37 -3.62
N ALA A 80 9.24 -1.58 -2.57
CA ALA A 80 9.90 -0.28 -2.43
C ALA A 80 11.43 -0.42 -2.45
N GLU A 81 11.99 -1.40 -1.74
CA GLU A 81 13.43 -1.73 -1.76
C GLU A 81 13.95 -2.08 -3.15
N LYS A 82 13.22 -2.91 -3.90
CA LYS A 82 13.59 -3.24 -5.30
C LYS A 82 13.56 -2.02 -6.20
N VAL A 83 12.56 -1.18 -5.96
CA VAL A 83 12.31 0.04 -6.70
C VAL A 83 13.44 1.02 -6.42
N ILE A 84 13.82 1.33 -5.17
CA ILE A 84 14.94 2.22 -4.80
C ILE A 84 16.35 1.63 -5.01
N GLY A 85 16.47 0.30 -5.12
CA GLY A 85 17.76 -0.39 -5.28
C GLY A 85 18.56 -0.59 -3.98
N GLU A 86 18.01 -0.20 -2.83
CA GLU A 86 18.62 -0.30 -1.51
C GLU A 86 17.63 -0.75 -0.44
N LYS A 87 18.14 -1.05 0.76
CA LYS A 87 17.30 -1.44 1.91
C LYS A 87 16.60 -0.23 2.49
N LEU A 88 15.30 -0.37 2.71
CA LEU A 88 14.48 0.72 3.23
C LEU A 88 14.71 0.81 4.74
N HIS A 89 15.24 1.93 5.20
CA HIS A 89 15.45 2.16 6.62
C HIS A 89 14.09 2.39 7.29
N ILE A 90 13.65 1.43 8.11
CA ILE A 90 12.45 1.59 8.91
C ILE A 90 12.80 2.41 10.13
N SER A 91 12.20 3.60 10.22
CA SER A 91 12.34 4.48 11.38
C SER A 91 11.89 3.80 12.68
N GLU A 92 12.66 3.97 13.74
CA GLU A 92 12.28 3.62 15.11
C GLU A 92 11.15 4.53 15.65
N ASN A 93 10.95 5.71 15.06
CA ASN A 93 9.89 6.65 15.43
C ASN A 93 9.29 7.33 14.19
N PRO A 94 8.57 6.56 13.34
CA PRO A 94 8.16 7.01 12.01
C PRO A 94 7.21 8.20 12.08
N LYS A 95 6.36 8.26 13.11
CA LYS A 95 5.43 9.39 13.31
C LYS A 95 6.20 10.69 13.54
N GLN A 96 7.19 10.68 14.43
CA GLN A 96 7.95 11.88 14.73
C GLN A 96 8.81 12.30 13.55
N GLU A 97 9.39 11.35 12.83
CA GLU A 97 10.19 11.62 11.63
C GLU A 97 9.34 12.26 10.53
N ILE A 98 8.14 11.74 10.26
CA ILE A 98 7.19 12.35 9.31
C ILE A 98 6.85 13.79 9.74
N ILE A 99 6.55 14.00 11.03
CA ILE A 99 6.27 15.34 11.56
C ILE A 99 7.46 16.29 11.34
N ASN A 100 8.68 15.80 11.58
CA ASN A 100 9.90 16.59 11.41
C ASN A 100 10.15 16.95 9.95
N ILE A 101 10.01 15.99 9.02
CA ILE A 101 10.17 16.23 7.57
C ILE A 101 9.13 17.23 7.07
N LEU A 102 7.85 17.01 7.39
CA LEU A 102 6.77 17.89 6.97
C LEU A 102 6.92 19.31 7.52
N ARG A 103 7.47 19.47 8.72
CA ARG A 103 7.76 20.79 9.31
C ARG A 103 9.00 21.42 8.68
N ASN A 104 10.12 20.72 8.69
CA ASN A 104 11.44 21.31 8.45
C ASN A 104 11.76 21.42 6.96
N GLU A 105 11.39 20.41 6.18
CA GLU A 105 11.74 20.34 4.75
C GLU A 105 10.63 20.90 3.87
N TYR A 106 9.37 20.62 4.22
CA TYR A 106 8.22 21.01 3.40
C TYR A 106 7.41 22.19 3.97
N GLN A 107 7.63 22.58 5.24
CA GLN A 107 6.93 23.68 5.91
C GLN A 107 5.39 23.59 5.84
N LEU A 108 4.85 22.37 5.88
CA LEU A 108 3.41 22.09 5.71
C LEU A 108 2.62 22.08 7.03
N ILE A 109 3.30 22.11 8.17
CA ILE A 109 2.70 22.09 9.51
C ILE A 109 3.44 23.06 10.42
N ALA A 110 2.67 23.90 11.13
CA ALA A 110 3.13 24.78 12.19
C ALA A 110 2.98 24.11 13.56
N ASP A 111 3.53 24.74 14.60
CA ASP A 111 3.51 24.24 15.98
C ASP A 111 2.11 24.01 16.58
#